data_AF-A0A5Q4GZK2-F1
#
_entry.id   AF-A0A5Q4GZK2-F1
#
_cell.length_a   1.000
_cell.length_b   1.000
_cell.length_c   1.000
_cell.angle_alpha   90.00
_cell.angle_beta   90.00
_cell.angle_gamma   90.00
#
_symmetry.space_group_name_H-M   'P 1'
#
loop_
_entity.id
_entity.type
_entity.pdbx_description
1 polymer ?
#
loop_
_entity_poly.entity_id
_entity_poly.type
_entity_poly.pdbx_seq_one_letter_code
_entity_poly.pdbx_strand_id
1 'polypeptide(L)'
;MTTRPSILSGWCLLLMAVALLCSSTASAQQVQLTSPFHSLNDSFYENFGIGLSPIERTGRRGGWFFSGTHANSTPPPFGGYDPAADARFGFRIGQFGINGVAGQGSNRSHVMEAPTIVIPSGGSGSIFSGSIRPFVTGVVPVVGNAPMGPMVPMQMPVMTSPLAERLERMGGSEQALAAQAAEFAAEDRAARNQAARDRLVRPDAAQAPPERRSEDAPLVIRGGRWEDSPATASRGPGGGARSTANHGDLSLREIRQQQAQQQAAREYEALVLIEKGRGKEAEGELGLAKIYYQQALSRADEGLKKQIEAKIRSMDN
;
A
#
# COMPACT_ATOMS: atom_id res chain seq x y z
N MET A 1 -48.99 37.04 71.66
CA MET A 1 -48.90 35.61 71.31
C MET A 1 -47.61 35.40 70.54
N THR A 2 -46.56 34.97 71.23
CA THR A 2 -45.23 34.68 70.66
C THR A 2 -45.04 33.17 70.67
N THR A 3 -45.21 32.55 69.51
CA THR A 3 -45.03 31.11 69.32
C THR A 3 -43.54 30.78 69.35
N ARG A 4 -43.11 30.03 70.37
CA ARG A 4 -41.75 29.50 70.45
C ARG A 4 -41.57 28.42 69.37
N PRO A 5 -40.57 28.54 68.46
CA PRO A 5 -40.30 27.51 67.48
C PRO A 5 -39.83 26.24 68.20
N SER A 6 -40.48 25.12 67.90
CA SER A 6 -40.24 23.81 68.51
C SER A 6 -38.92 23.24 68.00
N ILE A 7 -38.04 22.89 68.94
CA ILE A 7 -36.73 22.26 68.71
C ILE A 7 -36.85 21.01 67.81
N LEU A 8 -38.01 20.36 67.79
CA LEU A 8 -38.31 19.22 66.92
C LEU A 8 -38.22 19.54 65.42
N SER A 9 -38.56 20.75 64.96
CA SER A 9 -38.55 21.05 63.52
C SER A 9 -37.12 21.18 62.97
N GLY A 10 -36.18 21.65 63.80
CA GLY A 10 -34.78 21.77 63.44
C GLY A 10 -34.11 20.42 63.17
N TRP A 11 -34.43 19.41 63.97
CA TRP A 11 -33.90 18.05 63.78
C TRP A 11 -34.44 17.39 62.52
N CYS A 12 -35.72 17.59 62.18
CA CYS A 12 -36.29 17.08 60.93
C CYS A 12 -35.61 17.71 59.70
N LEU A 13 -35.34 19.02 59.71
CA LEU A 13 -34.64 19.68 58.62
C LEU A 13 -33.18 19.23 58.48
N LEU A 14 -32.48 19.03 59.60
CA LEU A 14 -31.11 18.52 59.59
C LEU A 14 -31.06 17.10 59.01
N LEU A 15 -31.97 16.21 59.45
CA LEU A 15 -32.03 14.85 58.93
C LEU A 15 -32.40 14.80 57.45
N MET A 16 -33.31 15.67 56.99
CA MET A 16 -33.62 15.78 55.57
C MET A 16 -32.42 16.28 54.76
N ALA A 17 -31.69 17.28 55.27
CA ALA A 17 -30.48 17.79 54.62
C ALA A 17 -29.39 16.71 54.50
N VAL A 18 -29.17 15.92 55.56
CA VAL A 18 -28.21 14.80 55.55
C VAL A 18 -28.65 13.71 54.57
N ALA A 19 -29.94 13.36 54.53
CA ALA A 19 -30.46 12.39 53.56
C ALA A 19 -30.28 12.86 52.10
N LEU A 20 -30.48 14.16 51.83
CA LEU A 20 -30.25 14.76 50.52
C LEU A 20 -28.77 14.79 50.12
N LEU A 21 -27.87 15.02 51.08
CA LEU A 21 -26.42 14.99 50.86
C LEU A 21 -25.88 13.56 50.62
N CYS A 22 -26.47 12.56 51.28
CA CYS A 22 -26.06 11.16 51.15
C CYS A 22 -26.68 10.41 49.95
N SER A 23 -27.62 11.02 49.21
CA SER A 23 -28.32 10.37 48.08
C SER A 23 -27.56 10.40 46.74
N SER A 24 -26.28 10.77 46.73
CA SER A 24 -25.43 10.76 45.54
C SER A 24 -24.84 9.36 45.28
N THR A 25 -25.69 8.33 45.28
CA THR A 25 -25.30 7.02 44.73
C THR A 25 -25.21 7.16 43.21
N ALA A 26 -23.99 7.39 42.72
CA ALA A 26 -23.67 7.37 41.31
C ALA A 26 -24.05 6.01 40.72
N SER A 27 -25.15 5.97 39.97
CA SER A 27 -25.49 4.83 39.12
C SER A 27 -24.49 4.78 37.97
N ALA A 28 -23.34 4.16 38.20
CA ALA A 28 -22.40 3.86 37.14
C ALA A 28 -23.01 2.75 36.30
N GLN A 29 -23.62 3.10 35.18
CA GLN A 29 -24.15 2.13 34.22
C GLN A 29 -22.97 1.36 33.63
N GLN A 30 -22.98 0.04 33.73
CA GLN A 30 -22.00 -0.80 33.06
C GLN A 30 -22.48 -1.10 31.65
N VAL A 31 -21.61 -0.92 30.66
CA VAL A 31 -21.89 -1.23 29.25
C VAL A 31 -21.00 -2.38 28.83
N GLN A 32 -21.61 -3.47 28.37
CA GLN A 32 -20.92 -4.57 27.73
C GLN A 32 -20.78 -4.24 26.24
N LEU A 33 -19.54 -4.06 25.78
CA LEU A 33 -19.20 -3.81 24.39
C LEU A 33 -18.60 -5.08 23.81
N THR A 34 -19.22 -5.61 22.75
CA THR A 34 -18.71 -6.75 22.00
C THR A 34 -18.46 -6.32 20.57
N SER A 35 -17.24 -6.50 20.06
CA SER A 35 -16.88 -6.19 18.67
C SER A 35 -16.55 -7.47 17.91
N PRO A 36 -17.51 -8.06 17.16
CA PRO A 36 -17.23 -9.25 16.37
C PRO A 36 -16.38 -8.89 15.15
N PHE A 37 -15.30 -9.65 14.95
CA PHE A 37 -14.42 -9.65 13.80
C PHE A 37 -14.49 -11.02 13.12
N HIS A 38 -14.68 -11.02 11.81
CA HIS A 38 -14.66 -12.23 11.00
C HIS A 38 -13.78 -12.00 9.78
N SER A 39 -12.85 -12.92 9.53
CA SER A 39 -11.97 -12.90 8.37
C SER A 39 -12.11 -14.23 7.64
N LEU A 40 -12.65 -14.16 6.42
CA LEU A 40 -12.70 -15.25 5.47
C LEU A 40 -11.59 -15.01 4.45
N ASN A 41 -10.65 -15.94 4.33
CA ASN A 41 -9.68 -15.96 3.26
C ASN A 41 -9.93 -17.21 2.43
N ASP A 42 -10.07 -17.07 1.12
CA ASP A 42 -10.15 -18.19 0.20
C ASP A 42 -9.15 -17.94 -0.90
N SER A 43 -8.34 -18.95 -1.19
CA SER A 43 -7.32 -18.90 -2.22
C SER A 43 -7.38 -20.19 -3.00
N PHE A 44 -7.36 -20.05 -4.32
CA PHE A 44 -7.44 -21.14 -5.25
C PHE A 44 -6.25 -21.05 -6.19
N TYR A 45 -5.61 -22.18 -6.43
CA TYR A 45 -4.53 -22.26 -7.40
C TYR A 45 -4.76 -23.43 -8.35
N GLU A 46 -4.49 -23.16 -9.62
CA GLU A 46 -4.38 -24.14 -10.68
C GLU A 46 -3.00 -23.99 -11.31
N ASN A 47 -2.36 -25.13 -11.56
CA ASN A 47 -1.13 -25.24 -12.31
C ASN A 47 -1.40 -26.20 -13.45
N PHE A 48 -1.16 -25.75 -14.68
CA PHE A 48 -1.27 -26.59 -15.85
C PHE A 48 -0.10 -26.31 -16.80
N GLY A 49 0.70 -27.34 -17.05
CA GLY A 49 1.82 -27.31 -17.98
C GLY A 49 1.69 -28.44 -19.00
N ILE A 50 2.00 -28.15 -20.26
CA ILE A 50 2.16 -29.14 -21.33
C ILE A 50 3.54 -28.95 -21.95
N GLY A 51 4.30 -30.05 -22.06
CA GLY A 51 5.53 -30.18 -22.82
C GLY A 51 5.35 -31.12 -24.01
N LEU A 52 5.88 -30.73 -25.17
CA LEU A 52 5.88 -31.52 -26.40
C LEU A 52 7.32 -31.79 -26.83
N SER A 53 7.76 -33.03 -26.81
CA SER A 53 9.09 -33.46 -27.26
C SER A 53 8.96 -34.15 -28.62
N PRO A 54 8.95 -33.37 -29.71
CA PRO A 54 9.86 -33.62 -30.83
C PRO A 54 10.39 -32.33 -31.51
N ILE A 55 9.97 -31.13 -31.06
CA ILE A 55 10.39 -29.84 -31.65
C ILE A 55 11.87 -29.53 -31.35
N GLU A 56 12.49 -30.28 -30.45
CA GLU A 56 13.90 -30.16 -30.05
C GLU A 56 14.90 -30.39 -31.21
N ARG A 57 14.49 -30.96 -32.35
CA ARG A 57 15.40 -31.26 -33.48
C ARG A 57 14.97 -30.82 -34.88
N THR A 58 13.82 -30.16 -35.05
CA THR A 58 13.35 -29.73 -36.38
C THR A 58 13.86 -28.31 -36.72
N GLY A 59 15.18 -28.15 -36.79
CA GLY A 59 15.81 -26.92 -37.28
C GLY A 59 17.31 -26.86 -36.99
N ARG A 60 18.14 -26.56 -38.01
CA ARG A 60 19.61 -26.36 -37.90
C ARG A 60 20.03 -25.23 -36.94
N ARG A 61 19.08 -24.47 -36.36
CA ARG A 61 19.29 -23.31 -35.46
C ARG A 61 18.23 -23.17 -34.34
N GLY A 62 17.75 -24.28 -33.76
CA GLY A 62 16.93 -24.26 -32.54
C GLY A 62 15.45 -23.96 -32.80
N GLY A 63 14.59 -24.92 -32.47
CA GLY A 63 13.13 -24.82 -32.63
C GLY A 63 12.46 -23.91 -31.60
N TRP A 64 11.25 -23.47 -31.94
CA TRP A 64 10.36 -22.72 -31.06
C TRP A 64 10.03 -23.54 -29.81
N PHE A 65 10.35 -23.03 -28.62
CA PHE A 65 9.95 -23.63 -27.35
C PHE A 65 8.85 -22.79 -26.71
N PHE A 66 7.79 -23.46 -26.29
CA PHE A 66 6.92 -22.96 -25.23
C PHE A 66 7.33 -23.71 -23.97
N SER A 67 8.40 -23.24 -23.31
CA SER A 67 8.69 -23.70 -21.95
C SER A 67 7.64 -23.07 -21.05
N GLY A 68 6.52 -23.77 -20.86
CA GLY A 68 5.59 -23.53 -19.75
C GLY A 68 6.28 -23.87 -18.43
N THR A 69 7.36 -23.16 -18.10
CA THR A 69 8.08 -23.30 -16.84
C THR A 69 7.48 -22.31 -15.86
N HIS A 70 6.54 -22.82 -15.10
CA HIS A 70 6.47 -22.52 -13.68
C HIS A 70 6.03 -23.77 -12.95
N ALA A 71 6.93 -24.76 -12.93
CA ALA A 71 7.00 -25.75 -11.86
C ALA A 71 7.38 -25.13 -10.49
N ASN A 72 7.42 -23.79 -10.40
CA ASN A 72 7.65 -23.00 -9.19
C ASN A 72 6.54 -21.93 -9.04
N SER A 73 5.29 -22.24 -9.36
CA SER A 73 4.16 -21.35 -9.08
C SER A 73 3.88 -21.28 -7.58
N THR A 74 3.64 -20.04 -7.14
CA THR A 74 3.52 -19.52 -5.77
C THR A 74 3.22 -20.57 -4.69
N PRO A 75 4.15 -20.81 -3.75
CA PRO A 75 3.92 -21.70 -2.60
C PRO A 75 2.66 -21.28 -1.86
N PRO A 76 1.82 -22.24 -1.40
CA PRO A 76 0.72 -21.92 -0.51
C PRO A 76 1.26 -21.14 0.70
N PRO A 77 0.49 -20.19 1.25
CA PRO A 77 0.95 -19.31 2.33
C PRO A 77 1.41 -20.06 3.59
N PHE A 78 1.07 -21.36 3.70
CA PHE A 78 1.63 -22.30 4.66
C PHE A 78 1.90 -23.65 3.98
N GLY A 79 3.02 -24.31 4.31
CA GLY A 79 3.32 -25.69 3.91
C GLY A 79 4.33 -25.89 2.78
N GLY A 80 4.70 -24.84 2.04
CA GLY A 80 5.62 -24.96 0.90
C GLY A 80 4.98 -25.65 -0.31
N TYR A 81 5.58 -25.48 -1.49
CA TYR A 81 5.16 -26.22 -2.69
C TYR A 81 5.63 -27.67 -2.58
N ASP A 82 4.72 -28.64 -2.67
CA ASP A 82 5.04 -30.06 -2.80
C ASP A 82 4.93 -30.50 -4.26
N PRO A 83 6.05 -30.68 -4.98
CA PRO A 83 6.07 -31.11 -6.38
C PRO A 83 5.54 -32.54 -6.61
N ALA A 84 5.29 -33.31 -5.55
CA ALA A 84 4.69 -34.64 -5.60
C ALA A 84 3.15 -34.62 -5.58
N ALA A 85 2.54 -33.49 -5.21
CA ALA A 85 1.08 -33.35 -5.18
C ALA A 85 0.46 -33.09 -6.58
N ASP A 86 1.29 -32.76 -7.57
CA ASP A 86 0.85 -32.51 -8.95
C ASP A 86 0.71 -33.81 -9.76
N ALA A 87 -0.41 -33.95 -10.47
CA ALA A 87 -0.64 -35.05 -11.40
C ALA A 87 0.23 -34.86 -12.65
N ARG A 88 1.12 -35.83 -12.90
CA ARG A 88 1.96 -35.86 -14.10
C ARG A 88 1.43 -36.90 -15.06
N PHE A 89 1.09 -36.48 -16.28
CA PHE A 89 0.61 -37.38 -17.33
C PHE A 89 1.51 -37.25 -18.55
N GLY A 90 1.83 -38.36 -19.20
CA GLY A 90 2.62 -38.30 -20.41
C GLY A 90 2.57 -39.60 -21.18
N PHE A 91 2.58 -39.49 -22.50
CA PHE A 91 2.64 -40.65 -23.38
C PHE A 91 3.62 -40.37 -24.51
N ARG A 92 4.30 -41.42 -24.95
CA ARG A 92 5.34 -41.36 -25.98
C ARG A 92 5.02 -42.37 -27.07
N ILE A 93 5.00 -41.90 -28.31
CA ILE A 93 4.83 -42.71 -29.52
C ILE A 93 6.00 -42.40 -30.45
N GLY A 94 6.99 -43.30 -30.47
CA GLY A 94 8.23 -43.13 -31.25
C GLY A 94 9.09 -41.94 -30.79
N GLN A 95 9.46 -41.06 -31.72
CA GLN A 95 10.21 -39.83 -31.45
C GLN A 95 9.33 -38.71 -30.87
N PHE A 96 8.00 -38.87 -30.87
CA PHE A 96 7.06 -37.88 -30.36
C PHE A 96 6.67 -38.22 -28.91
N GLY A 97 6.79 -37.25 -28.01
CA GLY A 97 6.36 -37.34 -26.62
C GLY A 97 5.51 -36.14 -26.22
N ILE A 98 4.48 -36.39 -25.43
CA ILE A 98 3.71 -35.37 -24.73
C ILE A 98 3.87 -35.64 -23.23
N ASN A 99 4.19 -34.61 -22.48
CA ASN A 99 4.23 -34.61 -21.02
C ASN A 99 3.37 -33.45 -20.54
N GLY A 100 2.61 -33.63 -19.47
CA GLY A 100 1.83 -32.60 -18.84
C GLY A 100 1.89 -32.72 -17.32
N VAL A 101 1.80 -31.59 -16.66
CA VAL A 101 1.69 -31.46 -15.21
C VAL A 101 0.43 -30.68 -14.92
N ALA A 102 -0.44 -31.23 -14.08
CA ALA A 102 -1.64 -30.56 -13.62
C ALA A 102 -1.70 -30.63 -12.08
N GLY A 103 -1.82 -29.48 -11.43
CA GLY A 103 -1.97 -29.35 -9.99
C GLY A 103 -3.12 -28.41 -9.67
N GLN A 104 -3.94 -28.74 -8.67
CA GLN A 104 -5.01 -27.89 -8.20
C GLN A 104 -4.98 -27.89 -6.67
N GLY A 105 -5.21 -26.73 -6.06
CA GLY A 105 -5.46 -26.68 -4.64
C GLY A 105 -6.28 -25.46 -4.23
N SER A 106 -6.87 -25.60 -3.05
CA SER A 106 -7.68 -24.57 -2.41
C SER A 106 -7.24 -24.46 -0.96
N ASN A 107 -7.06 -23.23 -0.50
CA ASN A 107 -6.82 -22.93 0.90
C ASN A 107 -7.85 -21.90 1.36
N ARG A 108 -8.76 -22.37 2.21
CA ARG A 108 -9.81 -21.59 2.83
C ARG A 108 -9.54 -21.48 4.33
N SER A 109 -9.40 -20.26 4.84
CA SER A 109 -9.35 -19.97 6.27
C SER A 109 -10.53 -19.12 6.71
N HIS A 110 -11.02 -19.39 7.91
CA HIS A 110 -12.10 -18.66 8.54
C HIS A 110 -11.67 -18.37 9.99
N VAL A 111 -11.50 -17.10 10.31
CA VAL A 111 -11.13 -16.63 11.65
C VAL A 111 -12.29 -15.80 12.18
N MET A 112 -12.79 -16.17 13.36
CA MET A 112 -13.85 -15.46 14.08
C MET A 112 -13.30 -15.05 15.45
N GLU A 113 -13.35 -13.77 15.77
CA GLU A 113 -12.96 -13.22 17.07
C GLU A 113 -14.05 -12.27 17.56
N ALA A 114 -14.40 -12.31 18.84
CA ALA A 114 -15.41 -11.41 19.40
C ALA A 114 -14.94 -10.89 20.77
N PRO A 115 -13.97 -9.96 20.83
CA PRO A 115 -13.58 -9.31 22.07
C PRO A 115 -14.80 -8.65 22.74
N THR A 116 -14.99 -8.93 24.02
CA THR A 116 -16.05 -8.36 24.86
C THR A 116 -15.44 -7.71 26.09
N ILE A 117 -15.74 -6.42 26.31
CA ILE A 117 -15.28 -5.64 27.47
C ILE A 117 -16.49 -5.04 28.19
N VAL A 118 -16.47 -5.06 29.52
CA VAL A 118 -17.44 -4.34 30.35
C VAL A 118 -16.77 -3.08 30.87
N ILE A 119 -17.30 -1.91 30.51
CA ILE A 119 -16.74 -0.61 30.90
C ILE A 119 -17.81 0.17 31.67
N PRO A 120 -17.48 0.83 32.80
CA PRO A 120 -18.39 1.78 33.44
C PRO A 120 -18.64 2.98 32.52
N SER A 121 -19.83 3.57 32.60
CA SER A 121 -20.19 4.76 31.84
C SER A 121 -19.19 5.90 32.04
N GLY A 122 -18.52 6.31 30.97
CA GLY A 122 -17.47 7.35 31.01
C GLY A 122 -16.05 6.83 31.29
N GLY A 123 -15.87 5.52 31.52
CA GLY A 123 -14.55 4.90 31.61
C GLY A 123 -13.94 4.62 30.23
N SER A 124 -12.61 4.54 30.17
CA SER A 124 -11.89 3.99 29.02
C SER A 124 -11.45 2.55 29.32
N GLY A 125 -11.53 1.65 28.34
CA GLY A 125 -11.06 0.29 28.45
C GLY A 125 -10.41 -0.18 27.15
N SER A 126 -9.42 -1.06 27.25
CA SER A 126 -8.76 -1.68 26.11
C SER A 126 -8.63 -3.18 26.34
N ILE A 127 -8.95 -3.99 25.32
CA ILE A 127 -8.63 -5.41 25.28
C ILE A 127 -7.47 -5.59 24.31
N PHE A 128 -6.44 -6.30 24.76
CA PHE A 128 -5.34 -6.74 23.91
C PHE A 128 -5.22 -8.26 24.00
N SER A 129 -5.36 -8.91 22.85
CA SER A 129 -5.14 -10.34 22.67
C SER A 129 -4.11 -10.50 21.55
N GLY A 130 -2.86 -10.78 21.91
CA GLY A 130 -1.78 -10.85 20.94
C GLY A 130 -0.43 -11.07 21.59
N SER A 131 0.58 -11.32 20.74
CA SER A 131 1.98 -11.41 21.17
C SER A 131 2.67 -10.09 20.88
N ILE A 132 3.28 -9.48 21.91
CA ILE A 132 4.15 -8.32 21.74
C ILE A 132 5.47 -8.84 21.17
N ARG A 133 5.72 -8.55 19.88
CA ARG A 133 6.99 -8.87 19.22
C ARG A 133 7.89 -7.63 19.26
N PRO A 134 8.94 -7.61 20.11
CA PRO A 134 9.88 -6.49 20.10
C PRO A 134 10.61 -6.45 18.75
N PHE A 135 10.82 -5.24 18.24
CA PHE A 135 11.70 -5.01 17.09
C PHE A 135 12.86 -4.11 17.53
N VAL A 136 14.04 -4.33 16.94
CA VAL A 136 15.24 -3.55 17.24
C VAL A 136 15.05 -2.14 16.66
N THR A 137 15.02 -1.11 17.51
CA THR A 137 14.85 0.29 17.11
C THR A 137 16.18 1.02 16.84
N GLY A 138 17.32 0.38 17.10
CA GLY A 138 18.63 0.95 16.82
C GLY A 138 19.72 -0.10 16.79
N VAL A 139 20.64 0.04 15.83
CA VAL A 139 21.96 -0.57 15.88
C VAL A 139 22.83 0.41 16.63
N VAL A 140 23.27 0.08 17.84
CA VAL A 140 24.35 0.84 18.51
C VAL A 140 25.65 0.30 17.94
N PRO A 141 26.35 1.00 17.02
CA PRO A 141 27.66 0.55 16.60
C PRO A 141 28.59 0.64 17.81
N VAL A 142 29.07 -0.51 18.28
CA VAL A 142 30.21 -0.55 19.20
C VAL A 142 31.43 -0.19 18.37
N VAL A 143 31.71 1.11 18.25
CA VAL A 143 33.06 1.53 17.85
C VAL A 143 34.00 1.17 18.99
N GLY A 144 34.96 0.31 18.71
CA GLY A 144 35.93 -0.17 19.70
C GLY A 144 36.60 0.99 20.42
N ASN A 145 36.68 0.86 21.75
CA ASN A 145 37.49 1.60 22.72
C ASN A 145 38.54 2.56 22.10
N ALA A 146 38.13 3.77 21.74
CA ALA A 146 39.04 4.86 21.42
C ALA A 146 39.51 5.51 22.74
N PRO A 147 40.81 5.74 22.95
CA PRO A 147 41.34 6.30 24.19
C PRO A 147 40.74 7.69 24.46
N MET A 148 40.26 7.90 25.68
CA MET A 148 39.72 9.18 26.14
C MET A 148 40.80 10.28 26.06
N GLY A 149 40.71 11.11 25.02
CA GLY A 149 41.37 12.40 24.94
C GLY A 149 40.63 13.47 25.77
N PRO A 150 41.29 14.58 26.13
CA PRO A 150 40.77 15.57 27.08
C PRO A 150 39.45 16.17 26.59
N MET A 151 38.48 16.19 27.49
CA MET A 151 37.12 16.64 27.24
C MET A 151 37.10 18.11 26.77
N VAL A 152 36.73 18.32 25.52
CA VAL A 152 36.24 19.60 25.02
C VAL A 152 34.73 19.62 25.30
N PRO A 153 34.14 20.66 25.92
CA PRO A 153 32.70 20.72 26.12
C PRO A 153 31.99 20.74 24.77
N MET A 154 31.46 19.59 24.34
CA MET A 154 30.61 19.51 23.16
C MET A 154 29.29 20.20 23.47
N GLN A 155 29.02 21.30 22.78
CA GLN A 155 27.66 21.79 22.59
C GLN A 155 26.84 20.66 21.96
N MET A 156 25.81 20.21 22.68
CA MET A 156 24.90 19.20 22.18
C MET A 156 24.23 19.71 20.89
N PRO A 157 24.33 19.00 19.77
CA PRO A 157 23.53 19.34 18.60
C PRO A 157 22.06 19.14 18.97
N VAL A 158 21.25 20.17 18.73
CA VAL A 158 19.80 20.13 18.91
C VAL A 158 19.27 19.04 17.97
N MET A 159 18.88 17.90 18.54
CA MET A 159 18.29 16.79 17.78
C MET A 159 16.91 17.23 17.28
N THR A 160 16.85 17.73 16.05
CA THR A 160 15.58 17.97 15.36
C THR A 160 14.86 16.64 15.20
N SER A 161 13.66 16.51 15.76
CA SER A 161 12.89 15.27 15.66
C SER A 161 12.57 14.97 14.19
N PRO A 162 12.61 13.70 13.76
CA PRO A 162 12.29 13.32 12.38
C PRO A 162 10.85 13.69 11.99
N LEU A 163 9.98 13.98 12.97
CA LEU A 163 8.63 14.47 12.75
C LEU A 163 8.62 15.96 12.36
N ALA A 164 9.49 16.79 12.94
CA ALA A 164 9.65 18.19 12.57
C ALA A 164 10.17 18.33 11.13
N GLU A 165 11.17 17.54 10.76
CA GLU A 165 11.70 17.51 9.39
C GLU A 165 10.65 17.04 8.37
N ARG A 166 9.79 16.08 8.76
CA ARG A 166 8.70 15.59 7.91
C ARG A 166 7.57 16.61 7.78
N LEU A 167 7.31 17.41 8.83
CA LEU A 167 6.33 18.49 8.80
C LEU A 167 6.80 19.64 7.91
N GLU A 168 8.09 20.00 7.97
CA GLU A 168 8.68 21.02 7.08
C GLU A 168 8.66 20.58 5.61
N ARG A 169 8.98 19.31 5.32
CA ARG A 169 8.85 18.78 3.96
C ARG A 169 7.41 18.80 3.45
N MET A 170 6.43 18.54 4.32
CA MET A 170 5.01 18.56 3.95
C MET A 170 4.52 19.99 3.69
N GLY A 171 4.88 20.95 4.54
CA GLY A 171 4.57 22.36 4.35
C GLY A 171 5.18 22.95 3.07
N GLY A 172 6.43 22.58 2.73
CA GLY A 172 7.05 22.98 1.47
C GLY A 172 6.37 22.37 0.24
N SER A 173 5.87 21.13 0.35
CA SER A 173 5.15 20.47 -0.76
C SER A 173 3.78 21.10 -1.04
N GLU A 174 3.06 21.53 0.00
CA GLU A 174 1.78 22.23 -0.16
C GLU A 174 1.94 23.59 -0.86
N GLN A 175 2.99 24.34 -0.52
CA GLN A 175 3.27 25.62 -1.16
C GLN A 175 3.65 25.46 -2.64
N ALA A 176 4.40 24.41 -3.00
CA ALA A 176 4.73 24.11 -4.39
C ALA A 176 3.48 23.70 -5.20
N LEU A 177 2.60 22.89 -4.62
CA LEU A 177 1.31 22.52 -5.22
C LEU A 177 0.37 23.73 -5.37
N ALA A 178 0.32 24.62 -4.38
CA ALA A 178 -0.46 25.84 -4.45
C ALA A 178 0.06 26.81 -5.54
N ALA A 179 1.39 26.92 -5.70
CA ALA A 179 2.00 27.72 -6.76
C ALA A 179 1.67 27.15 -8.15
N GLN A 180 1.77 25.84 -8.35
CA GLN A 180 1.41 25.19 -9.61
C GLN A 180 -0.09 25.33 -9.93
N ALA A 181 -0.96 25.20 -8.93
CA ALA A 181 -2.41 25.40 -9.12
C ALA A 181 -2.75 26.85 -9.50
N ALA A 182 -2.05 27.83 -8.92
CA ALA A 182 -2.22 29.24 -9.26
C ALA A 182 -1.75 29.55 -10.70
N GLU A 183 -0.67 28.92 -11.14
CA GLU A 183 -0.13 29.07 -12.50
C GLU A 183 -1.11 28.50 -13.55
N PHE A 184 -1.63 27.29 -13.33
CA PHE A 184 -2.67 26.71 -14.19
C PHE A 184 -3.95 27.56 -14.24
N ALA A 185 -4.36 28.14 -13.10
CA ALA A 185 -5.53 29.00 -13.05
C ALA A 185 -5.30 30.35 -13.78
N ALA A 186 -4.07 30.86 -13.80
CA ALA A 186 -3.70 32.06 -14.55
C ALA A 186 -3.71 31.79 -16.07
N GLU A 187 -3.23 30.62 -16.49
CA GLU A 187 -3.23 30.20 -17.89
C GLU A 187 -4.65 30.03 -18.44
N ASP A 188 -5.56 29.39 -17.70
CA ASP A 188 -6.96 29.24 -18.11
C ASP A 188 -7.68 30.61 -18.20
N ARG A 189 -7.37 31.55 -17.30
CA ARG A 189 -7.89 32.93 -17.39
C ARG A 189 -7.35 33.67 -18.61
N ALA A 190 -6.07 33.48 -18.95
CA ALA A 190 -5.48 34.08 -20.14
C ALA A 190 -6.12 33.53 -21.43
N ALA A 191 -6.34 32.21 -21.51
CA ALA A 191 -6.99 31.56 -22.64
C ALA A 191 -8.44 32.04 -22.84
N ARG A 192 -9.22 32.18 -21.76
CA ARG A 192 -10.59 32.72 -21.82
C ARG A 192 -10.63 34.17 -22.30
N ASN A 193 -9.69 35.00 -21.84
CA ASN A 193 -9.59 36.39 -22.26
C ASN A 193 -9.16 36.52 -23.74
N GLN A 194 -8.29 35.64 -24.24
CA GLN A 194 -7.95 35.57 -25.66
C GLN A 194 -9.15 35.15 -26.51
N ALA A 195 -9.88 34.11 -26.12
CA ALA A 195 -11.10 33.68 -26.83
C ALA A 195 -12.18 34.77 -26.87
N ALA A 196 -12.31 35.56 -25.79
CA ALA A 196 -13.22 36.70 -25.77
C ALA A 196 -12.77 37.84 -26.71
N ARG A 197 -11.46 38.07 -26.84
CA ARG A 197 -10.89 39.06 -27.77
C ARG A 197 -11.07 38.63 -29.23
N ASP A 198 -10.80 37.36 -29.56
CA ASP A 198 -11.00 36.84 -30.92
C ASP A 198 -12.47 36.92 -31.36
N ARG A 199 -13.40 36.79 -30.41
CA ARG A 199 -14.84 36.97 -30.67
C ARG A 199 -15.22 38.42 -30.99
N LEU A 200 -14.47 39.41 -30.50
CA LEU A 200 -14.72 40.83 -30.77
C LEU A 200 -14.07 41.32 -32.07
N VAL A 201 -13.05 40.62 -32.58
CA VAL A 201 -12.32 40.99 -33.80
C VAL A 201 -12.98 40.46 -35.09
N ARG A 202 -13.95 39.55 -34.97
CA ARG A 202 -14.70 39.01 -36.12
C ARG A 202 -16.15 39.53 -36.15
N PRO A 203 -16.42 40.75 -36.66
CA PRO A 203 -17.76 41.09 -37.09
C PRO A 203 -18.05 40.28 -38.37
N ASP A 204 -19.31 39.95 -38.61
CA ASP A 204 -19.80 39.18 -39.77
C ASP A 204 -19.71 37.65 -39.68
N ALA A 205 -20.48 37.08 -38.75
CA ALA A 205 -21.17 35.81 -38.99
C ALA A 205 -22.39 35.68 -38.06
N ALA A 206 -23.47 36.38 -38.41
CA ALA A 206 -24.78 36.15 -37.81
C ALA A 206 -25.32 34.78 -38.27
N GLN A 207 -25.24 33.76 -37.41
CA GLN A 207 -25.97 32.50 -37.59
C GLN A 207 -27.26 32.53 -36.77
N ALA A 208 -28.36 32.30 -37.48
CA ALA A 208 -29.73 32.24 -36.98
C ALA A 208 -29.97 31.03 -36.05
N PRO A 209 -30.96 31.10 -35.13
CA PRO A 209 -31.28 30.00 -34.21
C PRO A 209 -32.15 28.92 -34.87
N PRO A 210 -31.98 27.62 -34.55
CA PRO A 210 -32.87 26.57 -35.02
C PRO A 210 -34.21 26.55 -34.25
N GLU A 211 -35.27 26.33 -35.01
CA GLU A 211 -36.67 26.29 -34.63
C GLU A 211 -36.99 25.19 -33.59
N ARG A 212 -37.80 25.53 -32.59
CA ARG A 212 -38.43 24.58 -31.67
C ARG A 212 -39.73 24.07 -32.30
N ARG A 213 -39.84 22.77 -32.56
CA ARG A 213 -41.13 22.09 -32.76
C ARG A 213 -41.69 21.62 -31.41
N SER A 214 -42.84 22.19 -31.06
CA SER A 214 -43.78 21.72 -30.06
C SER A 214 -44.76 20.75 -30.71
N GLU A 215 -44.92 19.54 -30.18
CA GLU A 215 -46.19 18.79 -30.27
C GLU A 215 -46.42 17.98 -28.97
N ASP A 216 -47.66 18.05 -28.53
CA ASP A 216 -48.32 17.57 -27.31
C ASP A 216 -48.47 16.03 -27.28
N ALA A 217 -48.07 15.35 -26.19
CA ALA A 217 -48.92 14.82 -25.08
C ALA A 217 -49.35 13.33 -25.26
N PRO A 218 -49.81 12.57 -24.22
CA PRO A 218 -50.14 12.95 -22.84
C PRO A 218 -49.65 12.03 -21.68
N LEU A 219 -49.38 12.67 -20.54
CA LEU A 219 -49.95 12.45 -19.19
C LEU A 219 -50.00 11.04 -18.55
N VAL A 220 -49.13 10.73 -17.57
CA VAL A 220 -49.44 9.89 -16.38
C VAL A 220 -48.64 10.30 -15.12
N ILE A 221 -49.30 11.03 -14.21
CA ILE A 221 -49.43 10.86 -12.73
C ILE A 221 -48.18 10.61 -11.84
N ARG A 222 -47.80 11.69 -11.12
CA ARG A 222 -47.75 11.89 -9.64
C ARG A 222 -46.73 11.13 -8.76
N GLY A 223 -46.02 11.93 -7.97
CA GLY A 223 -45.27 11.57 -6.74
C GLY A 223 -43.77 11.73 -6.93
N GLY A 224 -43.00 12.48 -6.14
CA GLY A 224 -43.23 13.22 -4.91
C GLY A 224 -41.92 13.94 -4.61
N ARG A 225 -42.03 15.20 -4.20
CA ARG A 225 -40.92 16.08 -3.85
C ARG A 225 -40.40 15.72 -2.45
N TRP A 226 -39.11 15.43 -2.34
CA TRP A 226 -38.34 15.57 -1.09
C TRP A 226 -36.98 16.16 -1.45
N GLU A 227 -36.87 17.47 -1.25
CA GLU A 227 -35.59 18.13 -1.00
C GLU A 227 -35.16 17.72 0.41
N ASP A 228 -33.92 17.24 0.58
CA ASP A 228 -33.17 17.36 1.83
C ASP A 228 -31.67 17.17 1.60
N SER A 229 -30.91 17.90 2.42
CA SER A 229 -29.52 18.34 2.26
C SER A 229 -28.44 17.25 2.41
N PRO A 230 -27.21 17.46 1.87
CA PRO A 230 -26.10 16.54 2.08
C PRO A 230 -25.51 16.67 3.50
N ALA A 231 -25.59 15.59 4.28
CA ALA A 231 -24.88 15.47 5.54
C ALA A 231 -23.39 15.18 5.29
N THR A 232 -22.57 16.11 5.75
CA THR A 232 -21.12 16.06 5.87
C THR A 232 -20.68 14.88 6.74
N ALA A 233 -20.05 13.86 6.14
CA ALA A 233 -19.32 12.83 6.88
C ALA A 233 -17.82 13.12 6.82
N SER A 234 -17.28 13.51 7.97
CA SER A 234 -15.87 13.79 8.23
C SER A 234 -15.01 12.53 8.09
N ARG A 235 -13.92 12.70 7.36
CA ARG A 235 -12.89 11.70 7.07
C ARG A 235 -11.85 11.72 8.19
N GLY A 236 -11.80 10.66 8.99
CA GLY A 236 -10.72 10.42 9.97
C GLY A 236 -9.60 9.54 9.38
N PRO A 237 -8.32 9.77 9.72
CA PRO A 237 -7.18 9.11 9.08
C PRO A 237 -6.81 7.82 9.82
N GLY A 238 -7.11 6.67 9.22
CA GLY A 238 -6.68 5.35 9.68
C GLY A 238 -5.93 4.62 8.58
N GLY A 239 -4.59 4.62 8.65
CA GLY A 239 -3.72 3.90 7.74
C GLY A 239 -3.80 2.39 7.96
N GLY A 240 -4.78 1.75 7.33
CA GLY A 240 -4.75 0.32 7.04
C GLY A 240 -4.00 0.09 5.73
N ALA A 241 -2.96 -0.73 5.75
CA ALA A 241 -2.34 -1.26 4.56
C ALA A 241 -3.42 -1.95 3.72
N ARG A 242 -3.89 -1.26 2.67
CA ARG A 242 -4.94 -1.73 1.78
C ARG A 242 -4.38 -2.87 0.94
N SER A 243 -4.96 -4.05 1.08
CA SER A 243 -4.78 -5.15 0.14
C SER A 243 -5.10 -4.68 -1.27
N THR A 244 -4.11 -4.77 -2.15
CA THR A 244 -4.19 -4.41 -3.58
C THR A 244 -4.98 -5.41 -4.42
N ALA A 245 -5.49 -6.48 -3.82
CA ALA A 245 -6.20 -7.55 -4.51
C ALA A 245 -7.63 -7.19 -4.99
N ASN A 246 -8.19 -6.04 -4.58
CA ASN A 246 -9.58 -5.64 -4.89
C ASN A 246 -9.71 -4.37 -5.76
N HIS A 247 -8.64 -3.85 -6.35
CA HIS A 247 -8.72 -2.68 -7.25
C HIS A 247 -8.18 -3.01 -8.63
N GLY A 248 -9.08 -3.23 -9.59
CA GLY A 248 -8.79 -3.28 -11.03
C GLY A 248 -8.50 -1.90 -11.65
N ASP A 249 -8.25 -0.87 -10.83
CA ASP A 249 -8.12 0.52 -11.25
C ASP A 249 -6.73 1.09 -10.90
N LEU A 250 -5.67 0.29 -11.04
CA LEU A 250 -4.30 0.82 -11.04
C LEU A 250 -4.18 1.77 -12.24
N SER A 251 -4.14 3.08 -11.96
CA SER A 251 -4.00 4.11 -12.99
C SER A 251 -2.74 3.82 -13.81
N LEU A 252 -2.79 4.02 -15.14
CA LEU A 252 -1.61 3.89 -16.02
C LEU A 252 -0.41 4.71 -15.53
N ARG A 253 -0.65 5.79 -14.79
CA ARG A 253 0.39 6.60 -14.14
C ARG A 253 1.09 5.85 -13.00
N GLU A 254 0.35 5.10 -12.19
CA GLU A 254 0.87 4.33 -11.06
C GLU A 254 1.64 3.09 -11.54
N ILE A 255 1.15 2.39 -12.57
CA ILE A 255 1.87 1.27 -13.20
C ILE A 255 3.21 1.73 -13.75
N ARG A 256 3.25 2.89 -14.44
CA ARG A 256 4.53 3.46 -14.92
C ARG A 256 5.46 3.83 -13.77
N GLN A 257 4.93 4.41 -12.69
CA GLN A 257 5.72 4.74 -11.51
C GLN A 257 6.31 3.49 -10.87
N GLN A 258 5.52 2.42 -10.76
CA GLN A 258 5.96 1.15 -10.21
C GLN A 258 7.00 0.47 -11.11
N GLN A 259 6.80 0.48 -12.42
CA GLN A 259 7.77 -0.03 -13.38
C GLN A 259 9.10 0.75 -13.33
N ALA A 260 9.04 2.08 -13.25
CA ALA A 260 10.23 2.92 -13.10
C ALA A 260 10.98 2.63 -11.79
N GLN A 261 10.27 2.43 -10.68
CA GLN A 261 10.88 2.02 -9.41
C GLN A 261 11.54 0.64 -9.50
N GLN A 262 10.89 -0.32 -10.18
CA GLN A 262 11.46 -1.65 -10.38
C GLN A 262 12.70 -1.63 -11.28
N GLN A 263 12.72 -0.78 -12.32
CA GLN A 263 13.90 -0.60 -13.17
C GLN A 263 15.06 0.01 -12.38
N ALA A 264 14.82 1.09 -11.63
CA ALA A 264 15.83 1.71 -10.78
C ALA A 264 16.39 0.73 -9.73
N ALA A 265 15.56 -0.13 -9.15
CA ALA A 265 16.01 -1.16 -8.21
C ALA A 265 16.91 -2.22 -8.88
N ARG A 266 16.56 -2.66 -10.10
CA ARG A 266 17.37 -3.62 -10.87
C ARG A 266 18.71 -3.03 -11.28
N GLU A 267 18.73 -1.77 -11.67
CA GLU A 267 19.97 -1.03 -11.99
C GLU A 267 20.89 -0.96 -10.78
N TYR A 268 20.34 -0.63 -9.61
CA TYR A 268 21.12 -0.60 -8.37
C TYR A 268 21.73 -1.96 -8.02
N GLU A 269 20.95 -3.05 -8.14
CA GLU A 269 21.46 -4.41 -7.95
C GLU A 269 22.59 -4.75 -8.93
N ALA A 270 22.46 -4.35 -10.20
CA ALA A 270 23.50 -4.57 -11.21
C ALA A 270 24.81 -3.84 -10.85
N LEU A 271 24.73 -2.61 -10.33
CA LEU A 271 25.90 -1.84 -9.88
C LEU A 271 26.60 -2.50 -8.68
N VAL A 272 25.83 -3.00 -7.70
CA VAL A 272 26.39 -3.72 -6.55
C VAL A 272 27.13 -4.99 -7.00
N LEU A 273 26.57 -5.71 -7.98
CA LEU A 273 27.23 -6.91 -8.54
C LEU A 273 28.51 -6.55 -9.30
N ILE A 274 28.53 -5.43 -10.02
CA ILE A 274 29.74 -4.92 -10.68
C ILE A 274 30.83 -4.59 -9.65
N GLU A 275 30.48 -3.93 -8.55
CA GLU A 275 31.42 -3.56 -7.49
C GLU A 275 32.02 -4.81 -6.83
N LYS A 276 31.18 -5.82 -6.53
CA LYS A 276 31.64 -7.12 -6.04
C LYS A 276 32.57 -7.81 -7.04
N GLY A 277 32.21 -7.79 -8.33
CA GLY A 277 33.05 -8.31 -9.40
C GLY A 277 34.43 -7.64 -9.45
N ARG A 278 34.48 -6.30 -9.27
CA ARG A 278 35.74 -5.54 -9.21
C ARG A 278 36.58 -5.90 -7.98
N GLY A 279 35.96 -6.09 -6.82
CA GLY A 279 36.65 -6.56 -5.62
C GLY A 279 37.32 -7.92 -5.85
N LYS A 280 36.58 -8.86 -6.47
CA LYS A 280 37.13 -10.18 -6.82
C LYS A 280 38.22 -10.15 -7.88
N GLU A 281 38.14 -9.21 -8.82
CA GLU A 281 39.23 -8.97 -9.78
C GLU A 281 40.50 -8.48 -9.08
N ALA A 282 40.38 -7.53 -8.14
CA ALA A 282 41.51 -7.03 -7.35
C ALA A 282 42.13 -8.11 -6.44
N GLU A 283 41.33 -9.07 -5.98
CA GLU A 283 41.79 -10.24 -5.22
C GLU A 283 42.44 -11.33 -6.11
N GLY A 284 42.39 -11.19 -7.44
CA GLY A 284 42.92 -12.17 -8.39
C GLY A 284 42.00 -13.37 -8.64
N GLU A 285 40.77 -13.37 -8.11
CA GLU A 285 39.78 -14.45 -8.26
C GLU A 285 38.95 -14.27 -9.54
N LEU A 286 39.60 -14.34 -10.71
CA LEU A 286 38.98 -14.05 -12.02
C LEU A 286 37.73 -14.90 -12.31
N GLY A 287 37.72 -16.17 -11.88
CA GLY A 287 36.56 -17.06 -12.05
C GLY A 287 35.32 -16.58 -11.30
N LEU A 288 35.50 -16.07 -10.07
CA LEU A 288 34.41 -15.53 -9.25
C LEU A 288 33.97 -14.14 -9.75
N ALA A 289 34.92 -13.31 -10.17
CA ALA A 289 34.62 -12.02 -10.81
C ALA A 289 33.71 -12.22 -12.03
N LYS A 290 34.01 -13.20 -12.89
CA LYS A 290 33.21 -13.54 -14.07
C LYS A 290 31.76 -13.90 -13.72
N ILE A 291 31.54 -14.67 -12.64
CA ILE A 291 30.19 -15.03 -12.19
C ILE A 291 29.41 -13.78 -11.77
N TYR A 292 30.02 -12.87 -11.02
CA TYR A 292 29.36 -11.62 -10.62
C TYR A 292 29.02 -10.73 -11.82
N TYR A 293 29.91 -10.64 -12.81
CA TYR A 293 29.62 -9.92 -14.06
C TYR A 293 28.50 -10.57 -14.87
N GLN A 294 28.43 -11.90 -14.96
CA GLN A 294 27.31 -12.60 -15.61
C GLN A 294 25.97 -12.34 -14.90
N GLN A 295 25.97 -12.32 -13.56
CA GLN A 295 24.78 -11.98 -12.77
C GLN A 295 24.36 -10.52 -12.92
N ALA A 296 25.31 -9.61 -13.12
CA ALA A 296 25.04 -8.20 -13.42
C ALA A 296 24.45 -8.04 -14.82
N LEU A 297 24.90 -8.83 -15.81
CA LEU A 297 24.42 -8.79 -17.19
C LEU A 297 22.92 -9.08 -17.31
N SER A 298 22.38 -9.98 -16.48
CA SER A 298 20.93 -10.27 -16.47
C SER A 298 20.07 -9.14 -15.88
N ARG A 299 20.67 -8.19 -15.16
CA ARG A 299 19.99 -7.10 -14.43
C ARG A 299 20.24 -5.71 -15.00
N ALA A 300 21.31 -5.56 -15.77
CA ALA A 300 21.77 -4.32 -16.37
C ALA A 300 20.90 -3.86 -17.56
N ASP A 301 20.90 -2.55 -17.83
CA ASP A 301 20.35 -1.98 -19.07
C ASP A 301 21.28 -2.16 -20.28
N GLU A 302 20.76 -1.96 -21.48
CA GLU A 302 21.48 -2.19 -22.75
C GLU A 302 22.84 -1.48 -22.84
N GLY A 303 22.94 -0.25 -22.32
CA GLY A 303 24.19 0.49 -22.30
C GLY A 303 25.25 -0.14 -21.38
N LEU A 304 24.82 -0.57 -20.19
CA LEU A 304 25.68 -1.17 -19.17
C LEU A 304 26.03 -2.63 -19.52
N LYS A 305 25.12 -3.36 -20.17
CA LYS A 305 25.36 -4.73 -20.68
C LYS A 305 26.55 -4.78 -21.63
N LYS A 306 26.65 -3.86 -22.59
CA LYS A 306 27.78 -3.81 -23.55
C LYS A 306 29.13 -3.66 -22.83
N GLN A 307 29.17 -2.85 -21.77
CA GLN A 307 30.38 -2.65 -20.97
C GLN A 307 30.75 -3.91 -20.19
N ILE A 308 29.76 -4.57 -19.57
CA ILE A 308 29.95 -5.83 -18.85
C ILE A 308 30.43 -6.94 -19.81
N GLU A 309 29.82 -7.06 -20.99
CA GLU A 309 30.20 -8.06 -21.99
C GLU A 309 31.64 -7.87 -22.48
N ALA A 310 32.03 -6.62 -22.76
CA ALA A 310 33.41 -6.29 -23.12
C ALA A 310 34.39 -6.67 -22.00
N LYS A 311 34.01 -6.42 -20.74
CA LYS A 311 34.81 -6.78 -19.57
C LYS A 311 34.94 -8.28 -19.39
N ILE A 312 33.84 -9.05 -19.51
CA ILE A 312 33.88 -10.53 -19.45
C ILE A 312 34.79 -11.08 -20.56
N ARG A 313 34.69 -10.55 -21.78
CA ARG A 313 35.54 -10.98 -22.90
C ARG A 313 37.02 -10.69 -22.65
N SER A 314 37.35 -9.59 -21.95
CA SER A 314 38.73 -9.27 -21.60
C SER A 314 39.34 -10.21 -20.56
N MET A 315 38.53 -10.94 -19.79
CA MET A 315 38.98 -11.91 -18.79
C MET A 315 39.19 -13.31 -19.35
N ASP A 316 38.73 -13.57 -20.58
CA ASP A 316 38.85 -14.87 -21.26
C ASP A 316 40.12 -15.00 -22.11
N ASN A 317 40.92 -13.93 -22.21
CA ASN A 317 42.22 -13.89 -22.88
C ASN A 317 43.35 -13.90 -21.85
#